data_AF-A0A016SIA1-F1
#
_entry.id   AF-A0A016SIA1-F1
#
_cell.length_a   1.000
_cell.length_b   1.000
_cell.length_c   1.000
_cell.angle_alpha   90.00
_cell.angle_beta   90.00
_cell.angle_gamma   90.00
#
_symmetry.space_group_name_H-M   'P 1'
#
loop_
_entity.id
_entity.type
_entity.pdbx_description
1 polymer ?
#
loop_
_entity_poly.entity_id
_entity_poly.type
_entity_poly.pdbx_seq_one_letter_code
_entity_poly.pdbx_strand_id
1 'polypeptide(L)'
;MAEWCADHLRDVEVGSPSTGDFKFITFLLYVFVSFLFKRILVCSLCDYPTDSLHFVQGTMHGWRSSGLEMSTTSNECAKLFDAALRQFVSWTDCKRLDGLEKTMEAMQAAESGAVLPRAFALGLEGIGTGIGARTNETFRKALQDLQADAAKHGNEREKLHAKAVQQFGEGKQSAAANTWEEILKKYPTDLMAIKFAHDTYFYLGDAKMIRDSVQAVLPKHKGTEPCYSYLHGMLAFGLEECEQYEEAEKEALKALEANRYDCWATHARAHVLEMQGRFDQGIKFLESTVEDWKVSWSTEVEICEIRHSPGTPPVIDWPRPPEEVAVRKGSVIGQLSELTIRKARPHRSSQEQRSRSLIG
;
A
#
# COMPACT_ATOMS: atom_id res chain seq x y z
N MET A 1 -7.98 12.63 23.12
CA MET A 1 -7.84 11.34 22.40
C MET A 1 -6.40 10.84 22.45
N ALA A 2 -5.40 11.70 22.24
CA ALA A 2 -4.00 11.42 22.60
C ALA A 2 -3.81 11.07 24.10
N GLU A 3 -4.51 11.77 25.02
CA GLU A 3 -4.50 11.43 26.46
C GLU A 3 -5.17 10.09 26.79
N TRP A 4 -6.17 9.66 26.00
CA TRP A 4 -6.85 8.36 26.23
C TRP A 4 -5.94 7.18 25.87
N CYS A 5 -5.08 7.33 24.85
CA CYS A 5 -4.10 6.31 24.46
C CYS A 5 -2.93 6.23 25.46
N ALA A 6 -2.55 7.36 26.07
CA ALA A 6 -1.46 7.42 27.04
C ALA A 6 -1.79 6.76 28.40
N ASP A 7 -3.07 6.76 28.79
CA ASP A 7 -3.49 6.11 30.04
C ASP A 7 -3.77 4.60 29.87
N HIS A 8 -4.17 4.13 28.68
CA HIS A 8 -4.35 2.69 28.43
C HIS A 8 -3.03 1.90 28.23
N LEU A 9 -1.94 2.58 27.85
CA LEU A 9 -0.61 1.97 27.74
C LEU A 9 0.10 1.81 29.09
N ARG A 10 -0.39 2.45 30.16
CA ARG A 10 0.20 2.35 31.52
C ARG A 10 -0.29 1.14 32.32
N ASP A 11 -1.38 0.50 31.90
CA ASP A 11 -1.95 -0.67 32.58
C ASP A 11 -1.47 -2.02 32.01
N VAL A 12 -0.45 -2.02 31.15
CA VAL A 12 0.21 -3.25 30.67
C VAL A 12 1.23 -3.72 31.73
N GLU A 13 0.73 -4.12 32.90
CA GLU A 13 1.50 -4.97 33.81
C GLU A 13 1.54 -6.41 33.25
N VAL A 14 2.76 -6.85 33.02
CA VAL A 14 3.25 -8.20 32.72
C VAL A 14 2.29 -9.33 33.14
N GLY A 15 1.64 -9.98 32.17
CA GLY A 15 0.84 -11.17 32.48
C GLY A 15 0.09 -11.84 31.32
N SER A 16 0.69 -12.91 30.79
CA SER A 16 0.10 -14.01 29.99
C SER A 16 0.15 -13.92 28.44
N PRO A 17 0.67 -14.97 27.77
CA PRO A 17 0.79 -15.03 26.32
C PRO A 17 -0.42 -15.75 25.70
N SER A 18 -1.46 -15.01 25.31
CA SER A 18 -2.45 -15.56 24.36
C SER A 18 -3.35 -14.53 23.66
N THR A 19 -3.06 -13.22 23.75
CA THR A 19 -3.92 -12.16 23.19
C THR A 19 -3.17 -11.03 22.47
N GLY A 20 -1.85 -11.15 22.30
CA GLY A 20 -1.00 -10.14 21.64
C GLY A 20 -1.24 -10.03 20.13
N ASP A 21 -1.48 -11.16 19.48
CA ASP A 21 -1.46 -11.27 18.01
C ASP A 21 -2.60 -10.50 17.33
N PHE A 22 -3.77 -10.42 17.97
CA PHE A 22 -4.94 -9.77 17.39
C PHE A 22 -4.89 -8.23 17.49
N LYS A 23 -4.16 -7.68 18.48
CA LYS A 23 -4.09 -6.23 18.72
C LYS A 23 -2.98 -5.55 17.92
N PHE A 24 -1.88 -6.28 17.63
CA PHE A 24 -0.76 -5.78 16.84
C PHE A 24 -1.11 -5.65 15.35
N ILE A 25 -1.77 -6.67 14.79
CA ILE A 25 -2.30 -6.65 13.40
C ILE A 25 -3.31 -5.50 13.22
N THR A 26 -4.14 -5.21 14.24
CA THR A 26 -5.11 -4.10 14.19
C THR A 26 -4.41 -2.73 14.23
N PHE A 27 -3.27 -2.61 14.92
CA PHE A 27 -2.48 -1.37 14.97
C PHE A 27 -1.75 -1.11 13.64
N LEU A 28 -1.12 -2.15 13.06
CA LEU A 28 -0.50 -2.10 11.74
C LEU A 28 -1.54 -1.73 10.65
N LEU A 29 -2.71 -2.38 10.65
CA LEU A 29 -3.82 -2.01 9.75
C LEU A 29 -4.25 -0.55 9.92
N TYR A 30 -4.28 -0.03 11.15
CA TYR A 30 -4.73 1.34 11.41
C TYR A 30 -3.69 2.38 10.98
N VAL A 31 -2.40 2.14 11.20
CA VAL A 31 -1.31 3.05 10.79
C VAL A 31 -1.12 3.01 9.28
N PHE A 32 -1.11 1.82 8.69
CA PHE A 32 -0.99 1.60 7.24
C PHE A 32 -2.15 2.26 6.46
N VAL A 33 -3.40 2.09 6.91
CA VAL A 33 -4.57 2.71 6.27
C VAL A 33 -4.67 4.22 6.56
N SER A 34 -4.36 4.68 7.78
CA SER A 34 -4.54 6.11 8.13
C SER A 34 -3.49 7.04 7.49
N PHE A 35 -2.28 6.55 7.19
CA PHE A 35 -1.22 7.37 6.59
C PHE A 35 -1.22 7.33 5.06
N LEU A 36 -1.69 6.24 4.42
CA LEU A 36 -1.90 6.15 2.97
C LEU A 36 -2.75 7.34 2.45
N PHE A 37 -3.77 7.76 3.22
CA PHE A 37 -4.66 8.86 2.87
C PHE A 37 -4.10 10.27 3.14
N LYS A 38 -3.14 10.43 4.05
CA LYS A 38 -2.62 11.76 4.43
C LYS A 38 -1.53 12.26 3.49
N ARG A 39 -0.81 11.36 2.83
CA ARG A 39 0.40 11.70 2.05
C ARG A 39 0.22 11.83 0.54
N ILE A 40 -0.95 11.45 0.01
CA ILE A 40 -1.40 11.87 -1.34
C ILE A 40 -1.29 13.41 -1.51
N LEU A 41 -1.19 14.18 -0.41
CA LEU A 41 -1.09 15.64 -0.45
C LEU A 41 0.34 16.24 -0.38
N VAL A 42 1.39 15.52 0.01
CA VAL A 42 2.70 16.15 0.28
C VAL A 42 3.90 15.21 0.06
N CYS A 43 4.51 15.25 -1.12
CA CYS A 43 5.96 15.13 -1.26
C CYS A 43 6.42 15.65 -2.64
N SER A 44 6.92 16.87 -2.66
CA SER A 44 7.81 17.36 -3.71
C SER A 44 9.18 17.55 -3.07
N LEU A 45 10.24 17.23 -3.83
CA LEU A 45 11.68 17.47 -3.55
C LEU A 45 12.49 16.30 -2.92
N CYS A 46 12.81 15.26 -3.70
CA CYS A 46 14.05 14.44 -3.54
C CYS A 46 14.49 13.86 -4.89
N ASP A 47 15.63 14.29 -5.45
CA ASP A 47 16.09 13.92 -6.79
C ASP A 47 16.36 12.42 -6.96
N TYR A 48 15.81 11.84 -8.03
CA TYR A 48 15.90 10.42 -8.37
C TYR A 48 16.59 10.26 -9.74
N PRO A 49 17.56 9.34 -9.90
CA PRO A 49 18.08 8.99 -11.21
C PRO A 49 17.00 8.21 -11.99
N THR A 50 16.41 8.88 -12.97
CA THR A 50 15.23 8.47 -13.75
C THR A 50 15.45 7.30 -14.74
N ASP A 51 16.53 6.54 -14.55
CA ASP A 51 17.03 5.54 -15.51
C ASP A 51 16.48 4.13 -15.29
N SER A 52 15.85 3.82 -14.14
CA SER A 52 15.31 2.47 -13.87
C SER A 52 13.93 2.19 -14.49
N LEU A 53 13.25 3.22 -15.02
CA LEU A 53 12.03 3.07 -15.83
C LEU A 53 12.38 2.93 -17.32
N HIS A 54 13.22 1.96 -17.67
CA HIS A 54 13.27 1.50 -19.05
C HIS A 54 11.92 0.85 -19.39
N PHE A 55 11.17 1.49 -20.28
CA PHE A 55 9.86 1.04 -20.78
C PHE A 55 10.00 -0.21 -21.66
N VAL A 56 10.43 -1.34 -21.11
CA VAL A 56 10.50 -2.60 -21.87
C VAL A 56 9.09 -3.12 -22.19
N GLN A 57 8.11 -2.85 -21.32
CA GLN A 57 6.69 -3.23 -21.49
C GLN A 57 5.74 -2.06 -21.78
N GLY A 58 6.25 -0.84 -22.00
CA GLY A 58 5.38 0.34 -22.08
C GLY A 58 4.45 0.39 -23.30
N THR A 59 4.73 -0.32 -24.38
CA THR A 59 3.90 -0.24 -25.61
C THR A 59 2.96 -1.43 -25.72
N MET A 60 1.90 -1.31 -26.53
CA MET A 60 1.04 -2.46 -26.84
C MET A 60 1.82 -3.65 -27.42
N HIS A 61 2.89 -3.38 -28.18
CA HIS A 61 3.79 -4.42 -28.67
C HIS A 61 4.55 -5.10 -27.53
N GLY A 62 5.06 -4.33 -26.56
CA GLY A 62 5.71 -4.85 -25.36
C GLY A 62 4.81 -5.78 -24.55
N TRP A 63 3.58 -5.33 -24.27
CA TRP A 63 2.54 -6.14 -23.61
C TRP A 63 2.23 -7.44 -24.35
N ARG A 64 2.03 -7.39 -25.67
CA ARG A 64 1.80 -8.59 -26.50
C ARG A 64 3.00 -9.54 -26.51
N SER A 65 4.21 -9.01 -26.68
CA SER A 65 5.45 -9.82 -26.69
C SER A 65 5.72 -10.53 -25.36
N SER A 66 5.18 -9.99 -24.26
CA SER A 66 5.26 -10.57 -22.92
C SER A 66 4.16 -11.60 -22.63
N GLY A 67 3.28 -11.90 -23.60
CA GLY A 67 2.12 -12.78 -23.41
C GLY A 67 0.99 -12.15 -22.59
N LEU A 68 1.02 -10.83 -22.39
CA LEU A 68 0.11 -10.05 -21.58
C LEU A 68 -0.61 -9.02 -22.44
N GLU A 69 -1.25 -9.47 -23.53
CA GLU A 69 -1.96 -8.61 -24.47
C GLU A 69 -3.09 -7.81 -23.80
N MET A 70 -3.34 -6.59 -24.29
CA MET A 70 -4.40 -5.67 -23.83
C MET A 70 -5.35 -5.36 -25.00
N SER A 71 -6.63 -5.13 -24.72
CA SER A 71 -7.62 -4.74 -25.73
C SER A 71 -7.56 -3.26 -26.12
N THR A 72 -6.78 -2.44 -25.40
CA THR A 72 -6.68 -1.00 -25.67
C THR A 72 -6.10 -0.72 -27.05
N THR A 73 -6.55 0.35 -27.69
CA THR A 73 -6.05 0.82 -28.99
C THR A 73 -5.02 1.94 -28.86
N SER A 74 -4.91 2.55 -27.68
CA SER A 74 -4.04 3.65 -27.38
C SER A 74 -2.70 3.16 -26.81
N ASN A 75 -1.65 3.27 -27.62
CA ASN A 75 -0.28 3.05 -27.15
C ASN A 75 0.10 3.94 -25.97
N GLU A 76 -0.46 5.15 -25.90
CA GLU A 76 -0.21 6.07 -24.79
C GLU A 76 -0.88 5.57 -23.50
N CYS A 77 -2.13 5.11 -23.58
CA CYS A 77 -2.82 4.51 -22.44
C CYS A 77 -2.05 3.27 -21.91
N ALA A 78 -1.54 2.41 -22.81
CA ALA A 78 -0.74 1.25 -22.43
C ALA A 78 0.57 1.63 -21.69
N LYS A 79 1.24 2.72 -22.08
CA LYS A 79 2.46 3.23 -21.40
C LYS A 79 2.14 3.77 -20.02
N LEU A 80 1.09 4.57 -19.93
CA LEU A 80 0.67 5.20 -18.68
C LEU A 80 0.16 4.16 -17.69
N PHE A 81 -0.53 3.12 -18.18
CA PHE A 81 -0.92 1.98 -17.35
C PHE A 81 0.28 1.22 -16.78
N ASP A 82 1.27 0.88 -17.62
CA ASP A 82 2.53 0.27 -17.17
C ASP A 82 3.24 1.14 -16.11
N ALA A 83 3.33 2.45 -16.36
CA ALA A 83 3.93 3.38 -15.41
C ALA A 83 3.15 3.49 -14.08
N ALA A 84 1.82 3.53 -14.13
CA ALA A 84 0.98 3.57 -12.94
C ALA A 84 1.09 2.27 -12.12
N LEU A 85 1.09 1.12 -12.79
CA LEU A 85 1.25 -0.18 -12.15
C LEU A 85 2.60 -0.31 -11.44
N ARG A 86 3.69 0.15 -12.07
CA ARG A 86 5.03 0.13 -11.44
C ARG A 86 5.11 1.07 -10.24
N GLN A 87 4.52 2.26 -10.32
CA GLN A 87 4.44 3.18 -9.17
C GLN A 87 3.66 2.54 -8.01
N PHE A 88 2.57 1.83 -8.30
CA PHE A 88 1.80 1.13 -7.28
C PHE A 88 2.54 -0.05 -6.65
N VAL A 89 3.27 -0.84 -7.44
CA VAL A 89 4.05 -1.99 -6.91
C VAL A 89 5.23 -1.53 -6.06
N SER A 90 5.93 -0.49 -6.51
CA SER A 90 7.10 0.08 -5.84
C SER A 90 6.76 1.07 -4.72
N TRP A 91 5.47 1.40 -4.56
CA TRP A 91 4.98 2.48 -3.69
C TRP A 91 5.78 3.78 -3.82
N THR A 92 6.15 4.14 -5.05
CA THR A 92 7.03 5.28 -5.32
C THR A 92 6.47 6.10 -6.46
N ASP A 93 6.45 7.43 -6.30
CA ASP A 93 6.02 8.34 -7.36
C ASP A 93 7.07 8.49 -8.46
N CYS A 94 6.60 8.47 -9.71
CA CYS A 94 7.41 8.88 -10.85
C CYS A 94 7.34 10.40 -11.00
N LYS A 95 8.42 11.08 -10.61
CA LYS A 95 8.54 12.54 -10.76
C LYS A 95 8.30 13.06 -12.18
N ARG A 96 8.69 12.30 -13.22
CA ARG A 96 8.48 12.71 -14.62
C ARG A 96 7.01 12.75 -15.03
N LEU A 97 6.16 12.04 -14.30
CA LEU A 97 4.72 11.94 -14.55
C LEU A 97 3.90 12.64 -13.45
N ASP A 98 4.57 13.45 -12.61
CA ASP A 98 3.97 14.13 -11.46
C ASP A 98 3.22 13.19 -10.51
N GLY A 99 3.74 11.96 -10.36
CA GLY A 99 3.23 10.95 -9.44
C GLY A 99 2.08 10.10 -9.96
N LEU A 100 1.60 9.18 -9.11
CA LEU A 100 0.61 8.18 -9.49
C LEU A 100 -0.73 8.84 -9.87
N GLU A 101 -1.20 9.83 -9.12
CA GLU A 101 -2.48 10.50 -9.37
C GLU A 101 -2.51 11.14 -10.77
N LYS A 102 -1.47 11.89 -11.15
CA LYS A 102 -1.36 12.51 -12.47
C LYS A 102 -1.15 11.50 -13.58
N THR A 103 -0.42 10.43 -13.31
CA THR A 103 -0.31 9.29 -14.25
C THR A 103 -1.68 8.68 -14.54
N MET A 104 -2.51 8.50 -13.50
CA MET A 104 -3.86 7.93 -13.63
C MET A 104 -4.83 8.86 -14.37
N GLU A 105 -4.80 10.16 -14.09
CA GLU A 105 -5.56 11.17 -14.85
C GLU A 105 -5.22 11.13 -16.34
N ALA A 106 -3.92 11.13 -16.67
CA ALA A 106 -3.44 11.06 -18.05
C ALA A 106 -3.82 9.73 -18.73
N MET A 107 -3.72 8.62 -18.01
CA MET A 107 -4.10 7.28 -18.49
C MET A 107 -5.58 7.23 -18.89
N GLN A 108 -6.46 7.75 -18.04
CA GLN A 108 -7.91 7.81 -18.30
C GLN A 108 -8.25 8.79 -19.43
N ALA A 109 -7.52 9.89 -19.55
CA ALA A 109 -7.68 10.85 -20.65
C ALA A 109 -7.22 10.25 -22.00
N ALA A 110 -6.21 9.39 -22.00
CA ALA A 110 -5.67 8.76 -23.20
C ALA A 110 -6.64 7.74 -23.82
N GLU A 111 -7.34 6.94 -23.01
CA GLU A 111 -8.42 6.07 -23.49
C GLU A 111 -9.37 5.70 -22.35
N SER A 112 -10.49 6.42 -22.24
CA SER A 112 -11.43 6.26 -21.12
C SER A 112 -12.21 4.95 -21.11
N GLY A 113 -12.21 4.21 -22.23
CA GLY A 113 -12.90 2.92 -22.40
C GLY A 113 -12.00 1.69 -22.22
N ALA A 114 -10.70 1.88 -21.96
CA ALA A 114 -9.76 0.76 -21.84
C ALA A 114 -10.08 -0.10 -20.61
N VAL A 115 -10.30 -1.40 -20.81
CA VAL A 115 -10.82 -2.29 -19.77
C VAL A 115 -9.83 -2.48 -18.62
N LEU A 116 -8.59 -2.89 -18.92
CA LEU A 116 -7.59 -3.15 -17.88
C LEU A 116 -7.19 -1.89 -17.10
N PRO A 117 -6.92 -0.74 -17.74
CA PRO A 117 -6.64 0.52 -17.03
C PRO A 117 -7.77 0.95 -16.09
N ARG A 118 -9.04 0.79 -16.50
CA ARG A 118 -10.19 1.07 -15.64
C ARG A 118 -10.34 0.08 -14.50
N ALA A 119 -10.10 -1.21 -14.76
CA ALA A 119 -10.09 -2.22 -13.71
C ALA A 119 -9.02 -1.88 -12.66
N PHE A 120 -7.85 -1.42 -13.10
CA PHE A 120 -6.79 -0.95 -12.21
C PHE A 120 -7.22 0.26 -11.38
N ALA A 121 -7.76 1.31 -12.01
CA ALA A 121 -8.25 2.50 -11.31
C ALA A 121 -9.30 2.17 -10.24
N LEU A 122 -10.34 1.42 -10.61
CA LEU A 122 -11.41 1.02 -9.69
C LEU A 122 -10.92 0.05 -8.62
N GLY A 123 -9.93 -0.79 -8.95
CA GLY A 123 -9.25 -1.65 -8.01
C GLY A 123 -8.53 -0.85 -6.93
N LEU A 124 -7.77 0.18 -7.30
CA LEU A 124 -7.08 1.08 -6.36
C LEU A 124 -8.07 1.83 -5.46
N GLU A 125 -9.15 2.37 -6.04
CA GLU A 125 -10.21 3.02 -5.26
C GLU A 125 -10.84 2.07 -4.23
N GLY A 126 -11.08 0.81 -4.62
CA GLY A 126 -11.62 -0.21 -3.74
C GLY A 126 -10.65 -0.63 -2.63
N ILE A 127 -9.39 -0.91 -2.99
CA ILE A 127 -8.32 -1.29 -2.05
C ILE A 127 -8.04 -0.19 -1.03
N GLY A 128 -8.27 1.08 -1.37
CA GLY A 128 -8.19 2.18 -0.40
C GLY A 128 -9.15 2.03 0.80
N THR A 129 -10.13 1.11 0.78
CA THR A 129 -11.11 0.82 1.84
C THR A 129 -12.04 1.96 2.27
N GLY A 130 -11.79 3.19 1.81
CA GLY A 130 -12.65 4.36 2.06
C GLY A 130 -13.94 4.36 1.23
N ILE A 131 -14.04 3.51 0.21
CA ILE A 131 -15.17 3.43 -0.73
C ILE A 131 -15.53 1.96 -0.97
N GLY A 132 -16.82 1.66 -1.13
CA GLY A 132 -17.29 0.35 -1.53
C GLY A 132 -18.62 0.40 -2.27
N ALA A 133 -18.94 -0.63 -3.03
CA ALA A 133 -20.17 -0.69 -3.84
C ALA A 133 -21.45 -0.61 -2.98
N ARG A 134 -21.38 -0.94 -1.68
CA ARG A 134 -22.51 -0.77 -0.75
C ARG A 134 -22.72 0.70 -0.35
N THR A 135 -21.64 1.47 -0.22
CA THR A 135 -21.65 2.82 0.35
C THR A 135 -21.62 3.93 -0.70
N ASN A 136 -21.21 3.64 -1.93
CA ASN A 136 -21.07 4.62 -3.01
C ASN A 136 -21.73 4.11 -4.31
N GLU A 137 -22.78 4.83 -4.74
CA GLU A 137 -23.54 4.48 -5.95
C GLU A 137 -22.76 4.74 -7.25
N THR A 138 -21.99 5.82 -7.32
CA THR A 138 -21.12 6.13 -8.46
C THR A 138 -20.10 5.02 -8.68
N PHE A 139 -19.45 4.57 -7.61
CA PHE A 139 -18.48 3.48 -7.66
C PHE A 139 -19.14 2.15 -8.08
N ARG A 140 -20.30 1.83 -7.51
CA ARG A 140 -21.08 0.64 -7.90
C ARG A 140 -21.42 0.65 -9.39
N LYS A 141 -21.87 1.79 -9.91
CA LYS A 141 -22.19 1.94 -11.34
C LYS A 141 -20.94 1.79 -12.20
N ALA A 142 -19.82 2.40 -11.80
CA ALA A 142 -18.56 2.27 -12.53
C ALA A 142 -18.07 0.81 -12.63
N LEU A 143 -18.25 0.01 -11.57
CA LEU A 143 -17.98 -1.43 -11.60
C LEU A 143 -18.90 -2.20 -12.56
N GLN A 144 -20.20 -1.86 -12.59
CA GLN A 144 -21.17 -2.47 -13.52
C GLN A 144 -20.85 -2.12 -14.97
N ASP A 145 -20.52 -0.86 -15.24
CA ASP A 145 -20.12 -0.39 -16.57
C ASP A 145 -18.82 -1.08 -17.01
N LEU A 146 -17.85 -1.25 -16.11
CA LEU A 146 -16.62 -2.00 -16.39
C LEU A 146 -16.92 -3.45 -16.79
N GLN A 147 -17.83 -4.14 -16.09
CA GLN A 147 -18.23 -5.50 -16.44
C GLN A 147 -18.87 -5.58 -17.82
N ALA A 148 -19.78 -4.65 -18.12
CA ALA A 148 -20.47 -4.62 -19.41
C ALA A 148 -19.48 -4.41 -20.57
N ASP A 149 -18.54 -3.49 -20.42
CA ASP A 149 -17.53 -3.19 -21.44
C ASP A 149 -16.51 -4.34 -21.59
N ALA A 150 -16.07 -4.93 -20.47
CA ALA A 150 -15.21 -6.11 -20.48
C ALA A 150 -15.86 -7.29 -21.22
N ALA A 151 -17.17 -7.50 -21.05
CA ALA A 151 -17.91 -8.53 -21.77
C ALA A 151 -18.00 -8.24 -23.27
N LYS A 152 -18.07 -6.96 -23.66
CA LYS A 152 -18.27 -6.53 -25.04
C LYS A 152 -16.99 -6.53 -25.86
N HIS A 153 -15.86 -6.12 -25.28
CA HIS A 153 -14.60 -5.95 -26.01
C HIS A 153 -13.32 -6.24 -25.20
N GLY A 154 -13.43 -6.73 -23.96
CA GLY A 154 -12.27 -7.18 -23.18
C GLY A 154 -11.79 -8.56 -23.62
N ASN A 155 -10.49 -8.81 -23.49
CA ASN A 155 -9.93 -10.15 -23.65
C ASN A 155 -10.14 -11.01 -22.37
N GLU A 156 -9.80 -12.31 -22.42
CA GLU A 156 -10.04 -13.24 -21.31
C GLU A 156 -9.37 -12.82 -20.00
N ARG A 157 -8.16 -12.26 -20.06
CA ARG A 157 -7.43 -11.78 -18.87
C ARG A 157 -8.12 -10.55 -18.27
N GLU A 158 -8.50 -9.61 -19.12
CA GLU A 158 -9.17 -8.36 -18.72
C GLU A 158 -10.55 -8.61 -18.10
N LYS A 159 -11.31 -9.58 -18.63
CA LYS A 159 -12.59 -10.02 -18.04
C LYS A 159 -12.41 -10.55 -16.61
N LEU A 160 -11.33 -11.30 -16.36
CA LEU A 160 -11.03 -11.80 -15.02
C LEU A 160 -10.64 -10.66 -14.07
N HIS A 161 -9.83 -9.69 -14.50
CA HIS A 161 -9.51 -8.51 -13.69
C HIS A 161 -10.76 -7.70 -13.35
N ALA A 162 -11.62 -7.44 -14.35
CA ALA A 162 -12.88 -6.76 -14.13
C ALA A 162 -13.72 -7.50 -13.09
N LYS A 163 -13.83 -8.84 -13.20
CA LYS A 163 -14.57 -9.70 -12.27
C LYS A 163 -14.00 -9.61 -10.85
N ALA A 164 -12.67 -9.71 -10.70
CA ALA A 164 -12.01 -9.66 -9.39
C ALA A 164 -12.24 -8.29 -8.71
N VAL A 165 -12.07 -7.20 -9.45
CA VAL A 165 -12.28 -5.84 -8.93
C VAL A 165 -13.74 -5.60 -8.51
N GLN A 166 -14.70 -6.12 -9.27
CA GLN A 166 -16.11 -6.08 -8.86
C GLN A 166 -16.34 -6.86 -7.56
N GLN A 167 -15.84 -8.09 -7.47
CA GLN A 167 -15.96 -8.92 -6.27
C GLN A 167 -15.37 -8.19 -5.06
N PHE A 168 -14.19 -7.60 -5.21
CA PHE A 168 -13.54 -6.83 -4.14
C PHE A 168 -14.40 -5.64 -3.72
N GLY A 169 -14.85 -4.82 -4.69
CA GLY A 169 -15.69 -3.65 -4.44
C GLY A 169 -17.04 -3.97 -3.79
N GLU A 170 -17.56 -5.18 -4.00
CA GLU A 170 -18.76 -5.70 -3.33
C GLU A 170 -18.50 -6.28 -1.92
N GLY A 171 -17.24 -6.26 -1.46
CA GLY A 171 -16.81 -6.81 -0.18
C GLY A 171 -16.56 -8.33 -0.19
N LYS A 172 -16.48 -8.96 -1.36
CA LYS A 172 -16.20 -10.39 -1.54
C LYS A 172 -14.70 -10.63 -1.75
N GLN A 173 -13.89 -10.17 -0.81
CA GLN A 173 -12.43 -10.12 -0.91
C GLN A 173 -11.79 -11.49 -1.19
N SER A 174 -12.19 -12.55 -0.49
CA SER A 174 -11.67 -13.91 -0.75
C SER A 174 -12.00 -14.41 -2.16
N ALA A 175 -13.17 -14.05 -2.71
CA ALA A 175 -13.53 -14.40 -4.08
C ALA A 175 -12.71 -13.61 -5.11
N ALA A 176 -12.41 -12.34 -4.82
CA ALA A 176 -11.54 -11.51 -5.64
C ALA A 176 -10.11 -12.09 -5.71
N ALA A 177 -9.54 -12.42 -4.54
CA ALA A 177 -8.24 -13.09 -4.43
C ALA A 177 -8.18 -14.37 -5.27
N ASN A 178 -9.19 -15.25 -5.14
CA ASN A 178 -9.27 -16.47 -5.95
C ASN A 178 -9.33 -16.20 -7.46
N THR A 179 -10.01 -15.13 -7.89
CA THR A 179 -10.06 -14.75 -9.31
C THR A 179 -8.70 -14.21 -9.80
N TRP A 180 -7.95 -13.46 -8.98
CA TRP A 180 -6.57 -13.09 -9.31
C TRP A 180 -5.64 -14.31 -9.35
N GLU A 181 -5.80 -15.28 -8.47
CA GLU A 181 -5.08 -16.57 -8.55
C GLU A 181 -5.40 -17.36 -9.83
N GLU A 182 -6.65 -17.32 -10.31
CA GLU A 182 -7.01 -17.88 -11.62
C GLU A 182 -6.26 -17.20 -12.77
N ILE A 183 -6.03 -15.89 -12.68
CA ILE A 183 -5.19 -15.15 -13.64
C ILE A 183 -3.75 -15.64 -13.54
N LEU A 184 -3.17 -15.70 -12.34
CA LEU A 184 -1.76 -16.09 -12.12
C LEU A 184 -1.44 -17.53 -12.56
N LYS A 185 -2.43 -18.44 -12.53
CA LYS A 185 -2.28 -19.78 -13.09
C LYS A 185 -2.04 -19.76 -14.61
N LYS A 186 -2.66 -18.83 -15.33
CA LYS A 186 -2.54 -18.68 -16.79
C LYS A 186 -1.47 -17.68 -17.22
N TYR A 187 -1.32 -16.61 -16.44
CA TYR A 187 -0.47 -15.45 -16.69
C TYR A 187 0.39 -15.19 -15.43
N PRO A 188 1.39 -16.03 -15.14
CA PRO A 188 2.16 -15.96 -13.90
C PRO A 188 3.01 -14.69 -13.78
N THR A 189 3.24 -13.99 -14.88
CA THR A 189 3.95 -12.71 -14.95
C THR A 189 3.01 -11.49 -14.89
N ASP A 190 1.71 -11.70 -14.63
CA ASP A 190 0.77 -10.60 -14.49
C ASP A 190 0.98 -9.87 -13.16
N LEU A 191 1.70 -8.74 -13.26
CA LEU A 191 2.10 -7.94 -12.11
C LEU A 191 0.90 -7.30 -11.38
N MET A 192 -0.16 -6.97 -12.11
CA MET A 192 -1.39 -6.46 -11.50
C MET A 192 -2.05 -7.55 -10.66
N ALA A 193 -2.21 -8.76 -11.21
CA ALA A 193 -2.87 -9.85 -10.52
C ALA A 193 -2.15 -10.23 -9.22
N ILE A 194 -0.82 -10.37 -9.24
CA ILE A 194 -0.07 -10.73 -8.03
C ILE A 194 -0.13 -9.63 -6.97
N LYS A 195 -0.03 -8.37 -7.37
CA LYS A 195 -0.08 -7.24 -6.42
C LYS A 195 -1.46 -7.12 -5.76
N PHE A 196 -2.54 -7.21 -6.54
CA PHE A 196 -3.90 -7.18 -5.99
C PHE A 196 -4.22 -8.40 -5.13
N ALA A 197 -3.76 -9.59 -5.50
CA ALA A 197 -3.92 -10.80 -4.68
C ALA A 197 -3.18 -10.63 -3.33
N HIS A 198 -1.91 -10.24 -3.37
CA HIS A 198 -1.08 -10.02 -2.20
C HIS A 198 -1.69 -9.00 -1.22
N ASP A 199 -2.10 -7.82 -1.71
CA ASP A 199 -2.76 -6.81 -0.86
C ASP A 199 -4.09 -7.32 -0.28
N THR A 200 -4.83 -8.14 -1.05
CA THR A 200 -6.07 -8.74 -0.57
C THR A 200 -5.82 -9.75 0.54
N TYR A 201 -4.77 -10.58 0.43
CA TYR A 201 -4.40 -11.51 1.48
C TYR A 201 -3.94 -10.80 2.75
N PHE A 202 -3.24 -9.66 2.62
CA PHE A 202 -2.93 -8.78 3.74
C PHE A 202 -4.21 -8.30 4.45
N TYR A 203 -5.22 -7.81 3.73
CA TYR A 203 -6.49 -7.41 4.35
C TYR A 203 -7.28 -8.55 4.98
N LEU A 204 -7.11 -9.77 4.46
CA LEU A 204 -7.74 -10.98 5.02
C LEU A 204 -6.97 -11.55 6.22
N GLY A 205 -5.74 -11.08 6.49
CA GLY A 205 -4.84 -11.66 7.49
C GLY A 205 -4.37 -13.07 7.12
N ASP A 206 -4.34 -13.42 5.83
CA ASP A 206 -3.94 -14.75 5.36
C ASP A 206 -2.44 -14.78 5.03
N ALA A 207 -1.60 -14.75 6.07
CA ALA A 207 -0.14 -14.74 5.96
C ALA A 207 0.41 -15.85 5.05
N LYS A 208 -0.20 -17.04 5.09
CA LYS A 208 0.21 -18.18 4.24
C LYS A 208 0.02 -17.84 2.77
N MET A 209 -1.11 -17.24 2.41
CA MET A 209 -1.36 -16.87 1.02
C MET A 209 -0.56 -15.65 0.55
N ILE A 210 -0.20 -14.72 1.45
CA ILE A 210 0.77 -13.64 1.15
C ILE A 210 2.08 -14.26 0.63
N ARG A 211 2.61 -15.27 1.33
CA ARG A 211 3.81 -16.01 0.93
C ARG A 211 3.60 -16.90 -0.29
N ASP A 212 2.61 -17.80 -0.22
CA ASP A 212 2.45 -18.92 -1.14
C ASP A 212 2.06 -18.44 -2.55
N SER A 213 1.29 -17.35 -2.66
CA SER A 213 0.93 -16.74 -3.94
C SER A 213 2.17 -16.27 -4.71
N VAL A 214 3.04 -15.51 -4.04
CA VAL A 214 4.29 -15.00 -4.64
C VAL A 214 5.25 -16.16 -4.94
N GLN A 215 5.41 -17.09 -4.00
CA GLN A 215 6.27 -18.25 -4.16
C GLN A 215 5.84 -19.16 -5.33
N ALA A 216 4.54 -19.26 -5.61
CA ALA A 216 4.02 -20.05 -6.72
C ALA A 216 4.29 -19.45 -8.11
N VAL A 217 4.45 -18.12 -8.19
CA VAL A 217 4.72 -17.43 -9.47
C VAL A 217 6.20 -17.20 -9.71
N LEU A 218 7.00 -16.94 -8.66
CA LEU A 218 8.41 -16.55 -8.79
C LEU A 218 9.24 -17.46 -9.73
N PRO A 219 9.17 -18.81 -9.65
CA PRO A 219 9.95 -19.69 -10.54
C PRO A 219 9.55 -19.62 -12.02
N LYS A 220 8.42 -18.99 -12.34
CA LYS A 220 7.89 -18.85 -13.71
C LYS A 220 8.34 -17.53 -14.37
N HIS A 221 8.99 -16.64 -13.62
CA HIS A 221 9.60 -15.41 -14.13
C HIS A 221 11.02 -15.70 -14.62
N LYS A 222 11.47 -14.96 -15.64
CA LYS A 222 12.84 -15.08 -16.20
C LYS A 222 13.87 -14.28 -15.41
N GLY A 223 13.43 -13.40 -14.51
CA GLY A 223 14.28 -12.50 -13.73
C GLY A 223 14.63 -11.20 -14.46
N THR A 224 14.13 -11.02 -15.68
CA THR A 224 14.34 -9.81 -16.50
C THR A 224 13.10 -8.93 -16.58
N GLU A 225 11.97 -9.43 -16.08
CA GLU A 225 10.69 -8.74 -16.04
C GLU A 225 10.78 -7.49 -15.15
N PRO A 226 10.04 -6.42 -15.49
CA PRO A 226 9.93 -5.25 -14.61
C PRO A 226 9.46 -5.66 -13.22
N CYS A 227 9.96 -4.95 -12.21
CA CYS A 227 9.63 -5.18 -10.81
C CYS A 227 9.97 -6.57 -10.25
N TYR A 228 10.87 -7.32 -10.90
CA TYR A 228 11.29 -8.63 -10.39
C TYR A 228 11.89 -8.58 -8.97
N SER A 229 12.65 -7.52 -8.61
CA SER A 229 13.15 -7.33 -7.24
C SER A 229 11.99 -7.28 -6.23
N TYR A 230 10.92 -6.57 -6.57
CA TYR A 230 9.77 -6.37 -5.68
C TYR A 230 9.02 -7.67 -5.45
N LEU A 231 9.07 -8.66 -6.36
CA LEU A 231 8.53 -10.00 -6.07
C LEU A 231 9.34 -10.71 -4.98
N HIS A 232 10.67 -10.56 -4.98
CA HIS A 232 11.50 -11.07 -3.89
C HIS A 232 11.23 -10.31 -2.57
N GLY A 233 11.03 -8.98 -2.63
CA GLY A 233 10.64 -8.18 -1.48
C GLY A 233 9.27 -8.59 -0.90
N MET A 234 8.26 -8.78 -1.75
CA MET A 234 6.93 -9.26 -1.36
C MET A 234 6.99 -10.70 -0.78
N LEU A 235 7.83 -11.57 -1.35
CA LEU A 235 8.05 -12.91 -0.80
C LEU A 235 8.72 -12.83 0.58
N ALA A 236 9.71 -11.96 0.75
CA ALA A 236 10.37 -11.75 2.04
C ALA A 236 9.37 -11.30 3.10
N PHE A 237 8.47 -10.38 2.76
CA PHE A 237 7.36 -9.96 3.63
C PHE A 237 6.45 -11.14 4.00
N GLY A 238 5.97 -11.92 3.02
CA GLY A 238 5.14 -13.10 3.32
C GLY A 238 5.85 -14.19 4.15
N LEU A 239 7.16 -14.36 3.97
CA LEU A 239 7.97 -15.28 4.79
C LEU A 239 8.09 -14.78 6.23
N GLU A 240 8.29 -13.47 6.43
CA GLU A 240 8.36 -12.82 7.74
C GLU A 240 7.03 -12.95 8.49
N GLU A 241 5.90 -12.66 7.84
CA GLU A 241 4.55 -12.85 8.39
C GLU A 241 4.24 -14.33 8.73
N CYS A 242 4.99 -15.26 8.14
CA CYS A 242 4.93 -16.69 8.44
C CYS A 242 6.02 -17.16 9.42
N GLU A 243 6.69 -16.23 10.11
CA GLU A 243 7.76 -16.48 11.09
C GLU A 243 8.98 -17.23 10.51
N GLN A 244 9.15 -17.25 9.19
CA GLN A 244 10.30 -17.85 8.49
C GLN A 244 11.40 -16.80 8.27
N TYR A 245 11.93 -16.30 9.38
CA TYR A 245 12.78 -15.12 9.40
C TYR A 245 14.11 -15.30 8.63
N GLU A 246 14.73 -16.49 8.71
CA GLU A 246 16.00 -16.73 8.01
C GLU A 246 15.84 -16.72 6.49
N GLU A 247 14.76 -17.31 5.98
CA GLU A 247 14.39 -17.28 4.57
C GLU A 247 13.98 -15.87 4.14
N ALA A 248 13.20 -15.16 4.97
CA ALA A 248 12.78 -13.79 4.72
C ALA A 248 13.99 -12.86 4.55
N GLU A 249 14.98 -12.91 5.44
CA GLU A 249 16.19 -12.08 5.31
C GLU A 249 16.98 -12.40 4.04
N LYS A 250 17.08 -13.69 3.66
CA LYS A 250 17.75 -14.10 2.41
C LYS A 250 17.05 -13.52 1.18
N GLU A 251 15.72 -13.59 1.11
CA GLU A 251 14.96 -13.04 -0.02
C GLU A 251 15.01 -11.51 -0.05
N ALA A 252 14.95 -10.85 1.11
CA ALA A 252 15.10 -9.40 1.21
C ALA A 252 16.49 -8.94 0.72
N LEU A 253 17.56 -9.64 1.10
CA LEU A 253 18.91 -9.31 0.64
C LEU A 253 19.05 -9.48 -0.88
N LYS A 254 18.46 -10.53 -1.48
CA LYS A 254 18.44 -10.69 -2.95
C LYS A 254 17.73 -9.53 -3.64
N ALA A 255 16.58 -9.10 -3.11
CA ALA A 255 15.84 -7.97 -3.64
C ALA A 255 16.64 -6.66 -3.55
N LEU A 256 17.28 -6.40 -2.41
CA LEU A 256 18.11 -5.20 -2.18
C LEU A 256 19.39 -5.19 -3.03
N GLU A 257 19.99 -6.35 -3.28
CA GLU A 257 21.14 -6.47 -4.18
C GLU A 257 20.75 -6.14 -5.63
N ALA A 258 19.56 -6.59 -6.06
CA ALA A 258 19.03 -6.26 -7.38
C ALA A 258 18.55 -4.80 -7.49
N ASN A 259 17.95 -4.26 -6.43
CA ASN A 259 17.40 -2.92 -6.35
C ASN A 259 17.45 -2.40 -4.91
N ARG A 260 18.40 -1.52 -4.61
CA ARG A 260 18.53 -0.90 -3.27
C ARG A 260 17.29 -0.09 -2.84
N TYR A 261 16.47 0.37 -3.79
CA TYR A 261 15.24 1.14 -3.53
C TYR A 261 14.00 0.26 -3.31
N ASP A 262 14.20 -1.05 -3.09
CA ASP A 262 13.11 -1.98 -2.84
C ASP A 262 12.53 -1.80 -1.43
N CYS A 263 11.38 -1.11 -1.36
CA CYS A 263 10.72 -0.79 -0.09
C CYS A 263 10.21 -2.03 0.64
N TRP A 264 9.72 -3.04 -0.11
CA TRP A 264 9.25 -4.30 0.47
C TRP A 264 10.38 -5.06 1.13
N ALA A 265 11.53 -5.14 0.44
CA ALA A 265 12.70 -5.80 0.97
C ALA A 265 13.30 -5.08 2.18
N THR A 266 13.32 -3.74 2.15
CA THR A 266 13.76 -2.93 3.29
C THR A 266 12.86 -3.18 4.51
N HIS A 267 11.54 -3.10 4.31
CA HIS A 267 10.53 -3.37 5.33
C HIS A 267 10.69 -4.77 5.93
N ALA A 268 10.65 -5.81 5.10
CA ALA A 268 10.73 -7.20 5.54
C ALA A 268 12.02 -7.46 6.32
N ARG A 269 13.16 -6.93 5.85
CA ARG A 269 14.44 -7.09 6.56
C ARG A 269 14.43 -6.36 7.91
N ALA A 270 13.86 -5.16 7.98
CA ALA A 270 13.76 -4.42 9.24
C ALA A 270 12.93 -5.22 10.27
N HIS A 271 11.78 -5.76 9.87
CA HIS A 271 10.96 -6.62 10.72
C HIS A 271 11.68 -7.91 11.12
N VAL A 272 12.37 -8.59 10.21
CA VAL A 272 13.17 -9.77 10.59
C VAL A 272 14.20 -9.43 11.68
N LEU A 273 14.92 -8.32 11.54
CA LEU A 273 15.91 -7.90 12.54
C LEU A 273 15.26 -7.56 13.87
N GLU A 274 14.07 -6.94 13.86
CA GLU A 274 13.28 -6.67 15.05
C GLU A 274 12.78 -7.95 15.73
N MET A 275 12.12 -8.83 14.99
CA MET A 275 11.50 -10.06 15.51
C MET A 275 12.53 -11.06 16.05
N GLN A 276 13.77 -11.00 15.55
CA GLN A 276 14.90 -11.78 16.08
C GLN A 276 15.66 -11.09 17.23
N GLY A 277 15.23 -9.91 17.68
CA GLY A 277 15.88 -9.14 18.75
C GLY A 277 17.24 -8.54 18.36
N ARG A 278 17.55 -8.43 17.05
CA ARG A 278 18.78 -7.88 16.50
C ARG A 278 18.68 -6.35 16.32
N PHE A 279 18.18 -5.65 17.34
CA PHE A 279 17.81 -4.23 17.26
C PHE A 279 18.95 -3.32 16.78
N ASP A 280 20.17 -3.48 17.31
CA ASP A 280 21.33 -2.67 16.89
C ASP A 280 21.64 -2.81 15.40
N GLN A 281 21.45 -4.01 14.84
CA GLN A 281 21.62 -4.27 13.42
C GLN A 281 20.49 -3.63 12.62
N GLY A 282 19.25 -3.71 13.12
CA GLY A 282 18.07 -3.07 12.52
C GLY A 282 18.21 -1.56 12.43
N ILE A 283 18.58 -0.91 13.53
CA ILE A 283 18.81 0.54 13.60
C ILE A 283 19.91 0.94 12.62
N LYS A 284 21.07 0.27 12.69
CA LYS A 284 22.19 0.57 11.79
C LYS A 284 21.82 0.39 10.32
N PHE A 285 21.09 -0.68 9.99
CA PHE A 285 20.61 -0.93 8.64
C PHE A 285 19.75 0.24 8.16
N LEU A 286 18.67 0.57 8.87
CA LEU A 286 17.74 1.63 8.49
C LEU A 286 18.41 3.00 8.39
N GLU A 287 19.28 3.35 9.33
CA GLU A 287 20.03 4.61 9.30
C GLU A 287 20.99 4.70 8.11
N SER A 288 21.65 3.58 7.77
CA SER A 288 22.59 3.54 6.64
C SER A 288 21.92 3.59 5.27
N THR A 289 20.62 3.29 5.18
CA THR A 289 19.86 3.20 3.93
C THR A 289 18.77 4.26 3.80
N VAL A 290 18.79 5.32 4.61
CA VAL A 290 17.75 6.38 4.63
C VAL A 290 17.44 6.97 3.26
N GLU A 291 18.47 7.24 2.47
CA GLU A 291 18.32 7.80 1.13
C GLU A 291 17.66 6.83 0.15
N ASP A 292 17.63 5.54 0.46
CA ASP A 292 17.15 4.48 -0.41
C ASP A 292 15.65 4.26 -0.19
N TRP A 293 15.20 4.23 1.06
CA TRP A 293 13.80 3.91 1.37
C TRP A 293 12.91 5.14 1.59
N LYS A 294 13.45 6.35 1.79
CA LYS A 294 12.63 7.56 2.01
C LYS A 294 11.82 8.01 0.79
N VAL A 295 12.15 7.49 -0.39
CA VAL A 295 11.44 7.82 -1.64
C VAL A 295 10.11 7.08 -1.78
N SER A 296 9.94 6.00 -1.02
CA SER A 296 8.71 5.19 -1.01
C SER A 296 7.71 5.72 0.01
N TRP A 297 6.41 5.55 -0.27
CA TRP A 297 5.32 5.98 0.59
C TRP A 297 5.20 5.15 1.88
N SER A 298 5.78 3.94 1.94
CA SER A 298 5.58 3.00 3.05
C SER A 298 6.60 3.11 4.19
N THR A 299 7.88 3.30 3.87
CA THR A 299 9.01 2.98 4.77
C THR A 299 9.35 4.04 5.82
N GLU A 300 8.75 5.23 5.78
CA GLU A 300 8.96 6.25 6.82
C GLU A 300 8.28 5.91 8.16
N VAL A 301 7.29 5.01 8.15
CA VAL A 301 6.43 4.73 9.30
C VAL A 301 7.12 3.81 10.34
N GLU A 302 7.91 2.85 9.89
CA GLU A 302 8.49 1.78 10.74
C GLU A 302 9.63 2.26 11.65
N ILE A 303 10.30 3.36 11.29
CA ILE A 303 11.47 3.86 12.03
C ILE A 303 11.09 4.41 13.39
N CYS A 304 9.83 4.85 13.55
CA CYS A 304 9.31 5.19 14.85
C CYS A 304 9.21 3.93 15.73
N GLU A 305 8.80 2.77 15.22
CA GLU A 305 8.49 1.61 16.05
C GLU A 305 9.75 0.97 16.64
N ILE A 306 10.78 0.72 15.83
CA ILE A 306 12.07 0.16 16.29
C ILE A 306 12.75 1.05 17.34
N ARG A 307 12.56 2.37 17.25
CA ARG A 307 13.15 3.32 18.22
C ARG A 307 12.43 3.33 19.57
N HIS A 308 11.16 2.93 19.65
CA HIS A 308 10.37 2.92 20.87
C HIS A 308 10.30 1.53 21.55
N SER A 309 10.96 0.51 21.00
CA SER A 309 11.02 -0.84 21.59
C SER A 309 11.82 -0.86 22.92
N PRO A 310 11.35 -1.60 23.94
CA PRO A 310 11.95 -1.57 25.27
C PRO A 310 13.41 -2.10 25.24
N GLY A 311 14.36 -1.21 25.53
CA GLY A 311 15.79 -1.53 25.58
C GLY A 311 16.70 -0.56 24.81
N THR A 312 16.14 0.36 24.03
CA THR A 312 16.91 1.39 23.31
C THR A 312 17.30 2.57 24.22
N PRO A 313 18.59 2.95 24.31
CA PRO A 313 18.97 4.17 25.01
C PRO A 313 18.49 5.41 24.22
N PRO A 314 18.12 6.52 24.89
CA PRO A 314 17.63 7.72 24.22
C PRO A 314 18.78 8.40 23.47
N VAL A 315 18.70 8.49 22.14
CA VAL A 315 19.72 9.18 21.34
C VAL A 315 19.11 10.13 20.29
N ILE A 316 19.42 11.43 20.50
CA ILE A 316 19.41 12.60 19.61
C ILE A 316 18.05 13.05 19.03
N ASP A 317 17.63 14.24 19.49
CA ASP A 317 16.43 14.99 19.08
C ASP A 317 16.57 15.50 17.63
N TRP A 318 15.68 15.05 16.74
CA TRP A 318 15.58 15.56 15.36
C TRP A 318 14.55 16.69 15.29
N PRO A 319 14.78 17.78 14.54
CA PRO A 319 13.84 18.90 14.48
C PRO A 319 12.44 18.46 14.03
N ARG A 320 11.43 18.87 14.79
CA ARG A 320 10.02 18.71 14.43
C ARG A 320 9.75 19.39 13.08
N PRO A 321 8.85 18.86 12.23
CA PRO A 321 8.41 19.56 11.03
C PRO A 321 7.78 20.91 11.41
N PRO A 322 8.03 21.97 10.62
CA PRO A 322 7.53 23.31 10.93
C PRO A 322 6.00 23.34 10.95
N GLU A 323 5.44 23.87 12.03
CA GLU A 323 4.04 24.27 12.10
C GLU A 323 3.82 25.45 11.14
N GLU A 324 2.78 25.35 10.30
CA GLU A 324 2.20 26.36 9.39
C GLU A 324 2.48 26.18 7.89
N VAL A 325 1.54 25.53 7.18
CA VAL A 325 1.13 25.97 5.84
C VAL A 325 -0.39 25.83 5.71
N ALA A 326 -1.06 26.94 5.42
CA ALA A 326 -2.51 27.11 5.41
C ALA A 326 -3.22 26.28 4.32
N VAL A 327 -4.31 25.61 4.71
CA VAL A 327 -5.27 24.96 3.80
C VAL A 327 -5.95 26.03 2.93
N ARG A 328 -5.82 25.94 1.60
CA ARG A 328 -6.59 26.78 0.67
C ARG A 328 -8.08 26.42 0.76
N LYS A 329 -8.87 27.31 1.34
CA LYS A 329 -10.34 27.25 1.37
C LYS A 329 -10.89 27.35 -0.05
N GLY A 330 -11.63 26.33 -0.52
CA GLY A 330 -12.39 26.43 -1.76
C GLY A 330 -12.77 25.12 -2.47
N SER A 331 -12.20 23.96 -2.12
CA SER A 331 -12.61 22.70 -2.74
C SER A 331 -13.79 22.06 -2.00
N VAL A 332 -14.59 21.28 -2.72
CA VAL A 332 -15.78 20.53 -2.24
C VAL A 332 -15.45 19.60 -1.04
N ILE A 333 -14.18 19.25 -0.85
CA ILE A 333 -13.68 18.45 0.28
C ILE A 333 -13.55 19.29 1.58
N GLY A 334 -13.31 20.61 1.46
CA GLY A 334 -13.20 21.51 2.61
C GLY A 334 -14.52 21.79 3.35
N GLN A 335 -15.67 21.52 2.74
CA GLN A 335 -16.98 21.68 3.40
C GLN A 335 -17.36 20.47 4.28
N LEU A 336 -16.77 19.30 4.02
CA LEU A 336 -17.01 18.07 4.80
C LEU A 336 -16.23 18.06 6.13
N SER A 337 -15.12 18.79 6.24
CA SER A 337 -14.36 18.90 7.50
C SER A 337 -15.07 19.75 8.56
N GLU A 338 -15.81 20.79 8.20
CA GLU A 338 -16.49 21.66 9.19
C GLU A 338 -17.73 21.00 9.84
N LEU A 339 -18.43 20.13 9.11
CA LEU A 339 -19.62 19.42 9.61
C LEU A 339 -19.28 18.33 10.63
N THR A 340 -18.11 17.71 10.50
CA THR A 340 -17.62 16.67 11.43
C THR A 340 -17.10 17.28 12.74
N ILE A 341 -16.46 18.46 12.67
CA ILE A 341 -15.92 19.16 13.85
C ILE A 341 -17.04 19.70 14.76
N ARG A 342 -18.21 20.06 14.23
CA ARG A 342 -19.35 20.54 15.06
C ARG A 342 -20.10 19.44 15.82
N LYS A 343 -20.09 18.19 15.33
CA LYS A 343 -20.80 17.07 15.98
C LYS A 343 -19.99 16.33 17.05
N ALA A 344 -18.67 16.60 17.14
CA ALA A 344 -17.76 15.92 18.06
C ALA A 344 -17.45 16.68 19.37
N ARG A 345 -18.18 17.76 19.70
CA ARG A 345 -18.13 18.36 21.05
C ARG A 345 -19.20 17.72 21.94
N PRO A 346 -18.85 16.93 22.97
CA PRO A 346 -19.79 16.60 24.02
C PRO A 346 -20.08 17.87 24.85
N HIS A 347 -21.34 18.05 25.23
CA HIS A 347 -21.73 18.97 26.30
C HIS A 347 -20.90 18.65 27.56
N ARG A 348 -20.06 19.58 28.01
CA ARG A 348 -19.52 19.53 29.38
C ARG A 348 -20.69 19.64 30.34
N SER A 349 -20.94 18.57 31.10
CA SER A 349 -21.85 18.54 32.22
C SER A 349 -21.37 19.49 33.33
N SER A 350 -22.32 20.25 33.87
CA SER A 350 -22.19 21.31 34.85
C SER A 350 -21.92 20.82 36.29
N GLN A 351 -20.84 20.05 36.52
CA GLN A 351 -20.47 19.60 37.88
C GLN A 351 -19.02 19.85 38.31
N GLU A 352 -18.15 20.39 37.45
CA GLU A 352 -16.75 20.69 37.79
C GLU A 352 -16.47 22.18 38.07
N GLN A 353 -17.49 22.92 38.52
CA GLN A 353 -17.38 24.35 38.86
C GLN A 353 -17.73 24.68 40.32
N ARG A 354 -17.68 23.70 41.23
CA ARG A 354 -18.07 23.91 42.65
C ARG A 354 -17.10 23.38 43.73
N SER A 355 -15.81 23.26 43.44
CA SER A 355 -14.80 22.85 44.44
C SER A 355 -13.57 23.77 44.53
N ARG A 356 -13.70 25.04 44.11
CA ARG A 356 -12.69 26.10 44.36
C ARG A 356 -13.26 27.38 44.99
N SER A 357 -14.21 27.21 45.90
CA SER A 357 -14.55 28.23 46.90
C SER A 357 -14.89 27.50 48.19
N LEU A 358 -13.89 27.33 49.07
CA LEU A 358 -13.99 27.02 50.51
C LEU A 358 -12.67 26.39 50.99
N ILE A 359 -11.58 27.17 50.98
CA ILE A 359 -10.58 27.19 52.06
C ILE A 359 -10.18 28.66 52.16
N GLY A 360 -10.53 29.28 53.30
CA GLY A 360 -10.15 30.64 53.65
C GLY A 360 -8.77 30.73 54.27
#